data_AF-A0A4V1J1D3-F1
#
_entry.id   AF-A0A4V1J1D3-F1
#
_cell.length_a   1.000
_cell.length_b   1.000
_cell.length_c   1.000
_cell.angle_alpha   90.00
_cell.angle_beta   90.00
_cell.angle_gamma   90.00
#
_symmetry.space_group_name_H-M   'P 1'
#
loop_
_entity.id
_entity.type
_entity.pdbx_description
1 polymer ?
#
loop_
_entity_poly.entity_id
_entity_poly.type
_entity_poly.pdbx_seq_one_letter_code
_entity_poly.pdbx_strand_id
1 'polypeptide(L)'
;MASALQTRQPHHRHRHHHRRRHCRWQQVYLYLVVAFCSLLPIVQSTPLSRDHAASTSSASSSLISFPYDSDDTSNSTISLRVAVNVAAIAVLLFLSIAGAAIFYKLRDAPSIRHRQPFDTLLSTAAGTLLCVLILAREAFLSHYPCWIMLWAGYLLFPLGLWLISARSLMLAAIYFINKASAARIALQLQRRSSNARAAAIMVNDQRATDMAHDPAAMLSTRASRATMEADVPELQRLVRPDCPDTAAGCGSPLGHTFPRPSMLDEPCAASEGERSPKPRVEGDRPALSTRLVACSERYRDLATVRNRMMCVVGYLFVMFIFLGVIQLITIANAFDKYNGSNSNDCAAGWERYPLYGIMLFTPFVLLPAVLYFTRKTRDNFGIWWEGVASMLVTEVSFIVYFALVFSALKIPGHAAALVIVLQLVLVQMITVWWPAVNEWQKRGR
;
A
#
# COMPACT_ATOMS: atom_id res chain seq x y z
N MET A 1 -49.91 27.87 2.79
CA MET A 1 -48.72 27.25 2.17
C MET A 1 -47.91 26.51 3.23
N ALA A 2 -48.46 25.38 3.70
CA ALA A 2 -47.82 24.50 4.65
C ALA A 2 -48.22 23.08 4.23
N SER A 3 -47.31 22.38 3.54
CA SER A 3 -47.57 21.06 3.01
C SER A 3 -46.43 20.11 3.35
N ALA A 4 -46.74 19.23 4.31
CA ALA A 4 -46.44 17.80 4.31
C ALA A 4 -44.99 17.35 4.01
N LEU A 5 -44.17 17.30 5.07
CA LEU A 5 -43.01 16.40 5.15
C LEU A 5 -43.48 15.08 5.78
N GLN A 6 -43.92 14.15 4.92
CA GLN A 6 -44.33 12.81 5.33
C GLN A 6 -43.09 11.90 5.44
N THR A 7 -42.61 11.73 6.67
CA THR A 7 -41.51 10.83 7.02
C THR A 7 -41.93 9.37 6.84
N ARG A 8 -41.49 8.72 5.77
CA ARG A 8 -41.55 7.26 5.60
C ARG A 8 -40.58 6.58 6.57
N GLN A 9 -41.10 5.91 7.59
CA GLN A 9 -40.31 4.98 8.41
C GLN A 9 -39.97 3.71 7.62
N PRO A 10 -38.70 3.27 7.56
CA PRO A 10 -38.34 2.01 6.92
C PRO A 10 -38.68 0.81 7.83
N HIS A 11 -39.49 -0.11 7.30
CA HIS A 11 -39.80 -1.40 7.93
C HIS A 11 -38.54 -2.23 8.21
N HIS A 12 -38.25 -2.48 9.50
CA HIS A 12 -37.03 -3.11 9.99
C HIS A 12 -36.97 -4.65 9.92
N ARG A 13 -37.89 -5.34 9.23
CA ARG A 13 -38.14 -6.78 9.49
C ARG A 13 -37.27 -7.82 8.76
N HIS A 14 -36.29 -7.45 7.93
CA HIS A 14 -35.49 -8.42 7.14
C HIS A 14 -33.99 -8.57 7.49
N ARG A 15 -33.47 -7.92 8.54
CA ARG A 15 -32.00 -7.92 8.81
C ARG A 15 -31.41 -9.21 9.41
N HIS A 16 -32.20 -10.12 9.97
CA HIS A 16 -31.64 -11.27 10.72
C HIS A 16 -31.14 -12.43 9.84
N HIS A 17 -31.68 -12.65 8.63
CA HIS A 17 -31.24 -13.79 7.81
C HIS A 17 -29.91 -13.58 7.10
N HIS A 18 -29.47 -12.33 6.89
CA HIS A 18 -28.17 -12.07 6.26
C HIS A 18 -26.99 -12.42 7.17
N ARG A 19 -27.08 -12.18 8.48
CA ARG A 19 -25.95 -12.42 9.43
C ARG A 19 -25.44 -13.86 9.46
N ARG A 20 -26.29 -14.88 9.25
CA ARG A 20 -25.86 -16.30 9.30
C ARG A 20 -25.10 -16.79 8.07
N ARG A 21 -25.33 -16.22 6.88
CA ARG A 21 -24.56 -16.60 5.67
C ARG A 21 -23.16 -15.99 5.66
N HIS A 22 -22.93 -14.96 6.47
CA HIS A 22 -21.72 -14.15 6.47
C HIS A 22 -20.56 -14.79 7.27
N CYS A 23 -20.79 -15.45 8.41
CA CYS A 23 -19.71 -16.13 9.15
C CYS A 23 -19.03 -17.29 8.39
N ARG A 24 -19.72 -17.92 7.43
CA ARG A 24 -19.17 -19.09 6.71
C ARG A 24 -17.98 -18.75 5.82
N TRP A 25 -17.95 -17.57 5.19
CA TRP A 25 -16.89 -17.21 4.25
C TRP A 25 -15.55 -16.88 4.92
N GLN A 26 -15.57 -16.27 6.11
CA GLN A 26 -14.34 -16.03 6.89
C GLN A 26 -13.69 -17.32 7.37
N GLN A 27 -14.51 -18.28 7.82
CA GLN A 27 -14.01 -19.60 8.19
C GLN A 27 -13.40 -20.31 6.99
N VAL A 28 -14.11 -20.36 5.85
CA VAL A 28 -13.59 -21.00 4.62
C VAL A 28 -12.25 -20.39 4.19
N TYR A 29 -12.10 -19.07 4.28
CA TYR A 29 -10.86 -18.40 3.92
C TYR A 29 -9.70 -18.69 4.88
N LEU A 30 -9.94 -18.61 6.20
CA LEU A 30 -8.94 -18.97 7.20
C LEU A 30 -8.52 -20.43 7.03
N TYR A 31 -9.47 -21.32 6.75
CA TYR A 31 -9.18 -22.71 6.44
C TYR A 31 -8.38 -22.87 5.15
N LEU A 32 -8.63 -22.10 4.09
CA LEU A 32 -7.83 -22.16 2.86
C LEU A 32 -6.38 -21.68 3.08
N VAL A 33 -6.19 -20.62 3.87
CA VAL A 33 -4.85 -20.11 4.19
C VAL A 33 -4.11 -21.09 5.09
N VAL A 34 -4.76 -21.60 6.14
CA VAL A 34 -4.18 -22.62 7.02
C VAL A 34 -3.90 -23.90 6.23
N ALA A 35 -4.81 -24.32 5.34
CA ALA A 35 -4.60 -25.48 4.47
C ALA A 35 -3.37 -25.26 3.57
N PHE A 36 -3.25 -24.11 2.90
CA PHE A 36 -2.09 -23.78 2.09
C PHE A 36 -0.79 -23.77 2.91
N CYS A 37 -0.81 -23.14 4.10
CA CYS A 37 0.32 -23.15 5.04
C CYS A 37 0.66 -24.55 5.55
N SER A 38 -0.32 -25.44 5.68
CA SER A 38 -0.10 -26.84 6.11
C SER A 38 0.37 -27.76 4.98
N LEU A 39 0.18 -27.38 3.72
CA LEU A 39 0.73 -28.09 2.56
C LEU A 39 2.23 -27.79 2.34
N LEU A 40 2.71 -26.64 2.82
CA LEU A 40 4.12 -26.22 2.70
C LEU A 40 5.13 -27.16 3.39
N PRO A 41 4.91 -27.66 4.63
CA PRO A 41 5.78 -28.63 5.28
C PRO A 41 5.84 -29.99 4.56
N ILE A 42 4.75 -30.41 3.92
CA ILE A 42 4.67 -31.70 3.21
C ILE A 42 5.61 -31.69 1.98
N VAL A 43 5.83 -30.52 1.37
CA VAL A 43 6.83 -30.34 0.31
C VAL A 43 8.26 -30.54 0.84
N GLN A 44 8.55 -30.05 2.06
CA GLN A 44 9.89 -30.13 2.66
C GLN A 44 10.27 -31.52 3.17
N SER A 45 9.29 -32.34 3.55
CA SER A 45 9.54 -33.65 4.16
C SER A 45 9.79 -34.79 3.18
N THR A 46 9.91 -34.53 1.87
CA THR A 46 10.31 -35.58 0.93
C THR A 46 11.82 -35.82 1.05
N PRO A 47 12.27 -36.93 1.67
CA PRO A 47 13.70 -37.18 1.81
C PRO A 47 14.31 -37.30 0.42
N LEU A 48 15.23 -36.39 0.09
CA LEU A 48 16.15 -36.62 -1.01
C LEU A 48 16.95 -37.87 -0.63
N SER A 49 16.71 -38.97 -1.36
CA SER A 49 17.49 -40.20 -1.21
C SER A 49 18.96 -39.82 -1.23
N ARG A 50 19.63 -40.13 -0.13
CA ARG A 50 21.00 -39.75 0.19
C ARG A 50 21.95 -40.70 -0.53
N ASP A 51 21.80 -40.82 -1.84
CA ASP A 51 22.60 -41.75 -2.62
C ASP A 51 23.80 -41.02 -3.23
N HIS A 52 24.98 -41.61 -2.99
CA HIS A 52 26.31 -41.25 -3.50
C HIS A 52 27.11 -40.19 -2.73
N ALA A 53 27.43 -40.53 -1.49
CA ALA A 53 28.69 -40.16 -0.85
C ALA A 53 29.48 -41.41 -0.41
N ALA A 54 29.66 -42.35 -1.34
CA ALA A 54 30.65 -43.42 -1.32
C ALA A 54 30.94 -43.67 -2.81
N SER A 55 32.15 -43.66 -3.35
CA SER A 55 33.46 -43.95 -2.80
C SER A 55 34.50 -43.50 -3.83
N THR A 56 35.42 -42.62 -3.46
CA THR A 56 36.72 -42.49 -4.14
C THR A 56 37.78 -43.08 -3.24
N SER A 57 37.72 -44.40 -3.06
CA SER A 57 38.88 -45.19 -2.67
C SER A 57 39.13 -46.24 -3.74
N SER A 58 40.20 -46.02 -4.48
CA SER A 58 40.80 -46.93 -5.42
C SER A 58 41.15 -48.26 -4.73
N ALA A 59 40.35 -49.29 -4.98
CA ALA A 59 40.78 -50.68 -4.79
C ALA A 59 40.01 -51.55 -5.79
N SER A 60 40.74 -51.95 -6.82
CA SER A 60 40.42 -53.01 -7.76
C SER A 60 40.05 -54.30 -7.03
N SER A 61 38.78 -54.70 -7.10
CA SER A 61 38.36 -56.08 -6.88
C SER A 61 37.06 -56.35 -7.62
N SER A 62 37.15 -57.39 -8.44
CA SER A 62 36.20 -57.90 -9.41
C SER A 62 34.92 -58.48 -8.81
N LEU A 63 33.84 -58.36 -9.59
CA LEU A 63 32.73 -59.32 -9.72
C LEU A 63 31.93 -59.62 -8.44
N ILE A 64 30.85 -58.87 -8.24
CA ILE A 64 29.47 -59.38 -8.05
C ILE A 64 28.55 -58.22 -8.47
N SER A 65 27.94 -58.33 -9.65
CA SER A 65 26.89 -57.43 -10.12
C SER A 65 25.56 -57.85 -9.49
N PHE A 66 25.15 -57.16 -8.42
CA PHE A 66 23.76 -57.22 -7.97
C PHE A 66 22.90 -56.39 -8.93
N PRO A 67 21.83 -56.93 -9.52
CA PRO A 67 20.85 -56.12 -10.23
C PRO A 67 20.14 -55.24 -9.20
N TYR A 68 20.53 -53.97 -9.15
CA TYR A 68 19.87 -52.96 -8.35
C TYR A 68 18.62 -52.54 -9.11
N ASP A 69 17.48 -53.07 -8.69
CA ASP A 69 16.14 -52.82 -9.26
C ASP A 69 15.63 -51.44 -8.77
N SER A 70 16.29 -50.36 -9.22
CA SER A 70 16.10 -48.98 -8.71
C SER A 70 15.13 -48.10 -9.50
N ASP A 71 14.45 -48.61 -10.53
CA ASP A 71 13.65 -47.74 -11.41
C ASP A 71 12.26 -47.38 -10.85
N ASP A 72 11.68 -48.19 -9.96
CA ASP A 72 10.28 -47.97 -9.53
C ASP A 72 10.10 -46.89 -8.45
N THR A 73 11.09 -46.68 -7.58
CA THR A 73 10.98 -45.66 -6.52
C THR A 73 11.19 -44.24 -7.06
N SER A 74 12.01 -44.07 -8.10
CA SER A 74 12.28 -42.76 -8.70
C SER A 74 11.04 -42.17 -9.38
N ASN A 75 10.26 -42.99 -10.10
CA ASN A 75 9.05 -42.57 -10.80
C ASN A 75 7.93 -42.10 -9.86
N SER A 76 7.79 -42.72 -8.68
CA SER A 76 6.78 -42.35 -7.68
C SER A 76 7.03 -40.96 -7.07
N THR A 77 8.30 -40.63 -6.78
CA THR A 77 8.66 -39.36 -6.15
C THR A 77 8.53 -38.16 -7.09
N ILE A 78 8.87 -38.34 -8.38
CA ILE A 78 8.68 -37.31 -9.41
C ILE A 78 7.19 -37.01 -9.60
N SER A 79 6.36 -38.05 -9.70
CA SER A 79 4.92 -37.90 -9.87
C SER A 79 4.27 -37.12 -8.71
N LEU A 80 4.70 -37.38 -7.47
CA LEU A 80 4.19 -36.67 -6.29
C LEU A 80 4.58 -35.18 -6.31
N ARG A 81 5.84 -34.84 -6.64
CA ARG A 81 6.31 -33.44 -6.70
C ARG A 81 5.54 -32.62 -7.73
N VAL A 82 5.34 -33.19 -8.93
CA VAL A 82 4.56 -32.55 -9.99
C VAL A 82 3.12 -32.33 -9.51
N ALA A 83 2.48 -33.35 -8.94
CA ALA A 83 1.11 -33.23 -8.43
C ALA A 83 0.96 -32.14 -7.36
N VAL A 84 1.89 -32.06 -6.41
CA VAL A 84 1.86 -31.04 -5.34
C VAL A 84 2.06 -29.63 -5.90
N ASN A 85 3.01 -29.43 -6.82
CA ASN A 85 3.24 -28.12 -7.44
C ASN A 85 2.05 -27.67 -8.30
N VAL A 86 1.43 -28.58 -9.06
CA VAL A 86 0.23 -28.29 -9.85
C VAL A 86 -0.94 -27.92 -8.95
N ALA A 87 -1.14 -28.65 -7.85
CA ALA A 87 -2.17 -28.32 -6.86
C ALA A 87 -1.92 -26.94 -6.22
N ALA A 88 -0.66 -26.64 -5.86
CA ALA A 88 -0.29 -25.33 -5.31
C ALA A 88 -0.55 -24.18 -6.30
N ILE A 89 -0.22 -24.38 -7.59
CA ILE A 89 -0.54 -23.43 -8.67
C ILE A 89 -2.06 -23.20 -8.76
N ALA A 90 -2.85 -24.26 -8.77
CA ALA A 90 -4.31 -24.17 -8.88
C ALA A 90 -4.92 -23.40 -7.69
N VAL A 91 -4.48 -23.72 -6.47
CA VAL A 91 -4.92 -23.01 -5.25
C VAL A 91 -4.51 -21.54 -5.29
N LEU A 92 -3.27 -21.23 -5.67
CA LEU A 92 -2.78 -19.86 -5.75
C LEU A 92 -3.56 -19.04 -6.78
N LEU A 93 -3.79 -19.59 -7.97
CA LEU A 93 -4.58 -18.95 -9.02
C LEU A 93 -6.01 -18.70 -8.54
N PHE A 94 -6.64 -19.69 -7.92
CA PHE A 94 -7.98 -19.54 -7.35
C PHE A 94 -8.04 -18.41 -6.31
N LEU A 95 -7.11 -18.39 -5.35
CA LEU A 95 -7.04 -17.34 -4.33
C LEU A 95 -6.79 -15.96 -4.95
N SER A 96 -5.90 -15.87 -5.94
CA SER A 96 -5.58 -14.61 -6.62
C SER A 96 -6.78 -14.05 -7.38
N ILE A 97 -7.47 -14.91 -8.15
CA ILE A 97 -8.65 -14.53 -8.94
C ILE A 97 -9.81 -14.17 -8.01
N ALA A 98 -10.07 -14.97 -6.97
CA ALA A 98 -11.12 -14.70 -6.00
C ALA A 98 -10.85 -13.39 -5.24
N GLY A 99 -9.62 -13.18 -4.78
CA GLY A 99 -9.20 -11.95 -4.11
C GLY A 99 -9.35 -10.73 -5.02
N ALA A 100 -8.88 -10.81 -6.27
CA ALA A 100 -9.04 -9.77 -7.27
C ALA A 100 -10.52 -9.45 -7.55
N ALA A 101 -11.37 -10.48 -7.70
CA ALA A 101 -12.80 -10.30 -7.95
C ALA A 101 -13.53 -9.65 -6.76
N ILE A 102 -13.21 -10.07 -5.52
CA ILE A 102 -13.76 -9.47 -4.30
C ILE A 102 -13.31 -8.01 -4.18
N PHE A 103 -12.02 -7.76 -4.36
CA PHE A 103 -11.44 -6.41 -4.30
C PHE A 103 -12.07 -5.49 -5.34
N TYR A 104 -12.26 -5.97 -6.57
CA TYR A 104 -12.93 -5.21 -7.63
C TYR A 104 -14.41 -4.95 -7.32
N LYS A 105 -15.14 -5.93 -6.79
CA LYS A 105 -16.54 -5.74 -6.36
C LYS A 105 -16.68 -4.73 -5.22
N LEU A 106 -15.68 -4.64 -4.35
CA LEU A 106 -15.67 -3.70 -3.23
C LEU A 106 -15.00 -2.35 -3.56
N ARG A 107 -14.67 -2.08 -4.83
CA ARG A 107 -13.95 -0.86 -5.24
C ARG A 107 -14.63 0.45 -4.83
N ASP A 108 -15.96 0.45 -4.73
CA ASP A 108 -16.74 1.64 -4.40
C ASP A 108 -16.84 1.88 -2.88
N ALA A 109 -16.37 0.94 -2.06
CA ALA A 109 -16.34 1.08 -0.61
C ALA A 109 -15.38 2.20 -0.18
N PRO A 110 -15.70 2.98 0.88
CA PRO A 110 -14.89 4.13 1.27
C PRO A 110 -13.45 3.77 1.67
N SER A 111 -13.22 2.57 2.22
CA SER A 111 -11.87 2.09 2.57
C SER A 111 -11.04 1.63 1.37
N ILE A 112 -11.68 1.30 0.25
CA ILE A 112 -11.03 0.76 -0.96
C ILE A 112 -10.98 1.80 -2.08
N ARG A 113 -11.91 2.74 -2.13
CA ARG A 113 -11.99 3.80 -3.16
C ARG A 113 -10.71 4.62 -3.28
N HIS A 114 -9.98 4.79 -2.17
CA HIS A 114 -8.70 5.50 -2.15
C HIS A 114 -7.51 4.64 -2.61
N ARG A 115 -7.71 3.34 -2.75
CA ARG A 115 -6.73 2.41 -3.33
C ARG A 115 -6.92 2.41 -4.83
N GLN A 116 -5.84 2.62 -5.56
CA GLN A 116 -5.86 2.56 -7.01
C GLN A 116 -6.04 1.09 -7.42
N PRO A 117 -7.20 0.70 -7.98
CA PRO A 117 -7.49 -0.70 -8.22
C PRO A 117 -6.59 -1.28 -9.30
N PHE A 118 -6.23 -0.47 -10.30
CA PHE A 118 -5.31 -0.85 -11.36
C PHE A 118 -3.96 -1.32 -10.80
N ASP A 119 -3.29 -0.51 -9.98
CA ASP A 119 -1.96 -0.85 -9.45
C ASP A 119 -2.00 -2.10 -8.57
N THR A 120 -3.09 -2.25 -7.79
CA THR A 120 -3.29 -3.41 -6.91
C THR A 120 -3.48 -4.69 -7.70
N LEU A 121 -4.36 -4.66 -8.70
CA LEU A 121 -4.66 -5.81 -9.55
C LEU A 121 -3.47 -6.17 -10.44
N LEU A 122 -2.78 -5.18 -11.00
CA LEU A 122 -1.58 -5.42 -11.81
C LEU A 122 -0.43 -6.00 -10.99
N SER A 123 -0.20 -5.48 -9.78
CA SER A 123 0.81 -6.04 -8.86
C SER A 123 0.46 -7.47 -8.44
N THR A 124 -0.83 -7.72 -8.15
CA THR A 124 -1.32 -9.07 -7.83
C THR A 124 -1.11 -10.01 -9.01
N ALA A 125 -1.48 -9.61 -10.22
CA ALA A 125 -1.30 -10.42 -11.43
C ALA A 125 0.17 -10.72 -11.72
N ALA A 126 1.06 -9.72 -11.61
CA ALA A 126 2.49 -9.90 -11.80
C ALA A 126 3.08 -10.85 -10.76
N GLY A 127 2.70 -10.71 -9.48
CA GLY A 127 3.13 -11.59 -8.40
C GLY A 127 2.62 -13.02 -8.56
N THR A 128 1.33 -13.20 -8.89
CA THR A 128 0.76 -14.52 -9.15
C THR A 128 1.43 -15.20 -10.34
N LEU A 129 1.63 -14.47 -11.44
CA LEU A 129 2.30 -15.01 -12.62
C LEU A 129 3.74 -15.44 -12.28
N LEU A 130 4.48 -14.63 -11.51
CA LEU A 130 5.83 -14.97 -11.07
C LEU A 130 5.84 -16.26 -10.22
N CYS A 131 4.93 -16.39 -9.25
CA CYS A 131 4.78 -17.62 -8.47
C CYS A 131 4.48 -18.84 -9.34
N VAL A 132 3.55 -18.71 -10.29
CA VAL A 132 3.18 -19.80 -11.19
C VAL A 132 4.39 -20.24 -12.01
N LEU A 133 5.19 -19.31 -12.52
CA LEU A 133 6.39 -19.62 -13.28
C LEU A 133 7.47 -20.31 -12.42
N ILE A 134 7.65 -19.85 -11.18
CA ILE A 134 8.57 -20.49 -10.22
C ILE A 134 8.13 -21.91 -9.87
N LEU A 135 6.84 -22.11 -9.55
CA LEU A 135 6.30 -23.44 -9.23
C LEU A 135 6.29 -24.38 -10.45
N ALA A 136 6.02 -23.84 -11.63
CA ALA A 136 6.06 -24.60 -12.88
C ALA A 136 7.49 -25.05 -13.20
N ARG A 137 8.50 -24.22 -12.93
CA ARG A 137 9.90 -24.63 -13.06
C ARG A 137 10.22 -25.83 -12.17
N GLU A 138 9.80 -25.80 -10.91
CA GLU A 138 10.04 -26.91 -9.98
C GLU A 138 9.28 -28.19 -10.40
N ALA A 139 8.12 -28.06 -11.07
CA ALA A 139 7.38 -29.19 -11.62
C ALA A 139 8.02 -29.76 -12.91
N PHE A 140 8.55 -28.90 -13.78
CA PHE A 140 9.00 -29.27 -15.12
C PHE A 140 10.51 -29.06 -15.33
N LEU A 141 11.33 -29.31 -14.31
CA LEU A 141 12.78 -29.05 -14.29
C LEU A 141 13.49 -29.38 -15.62
N SER A 142 13.25 -30.57 -16.18
CA SER A 142 13.93 -31.04 -17.40
C SER A 142 13.51 -30.35 -18.70
N HIS A 143 12.33 -29.72 -18.73
CA HIS A 143 11.75 -29.11 -19.93
C HIS A 143 11.55 -27.60 -19.79
N TYR A 144 11.86 -27.03 -18.62
CA TYR A 144 11.58 -25.63 -18.37
C TYR A 144 12.64 -24.75 -19.03
N PRO A 145 12.28 -23.93 -20.04
CA PRO A 145 13.26 -23.16 -20.75
C PRO A 145 13.85 -22.05 -19.86
N CYS A 146 15.17 -22.00 -19.85
CA CYS A 146 15.98 -21.03 -19.13
C CYS A 146 15.57 -19.58 -19.33
N TRP A 147 15.29 -19.20 -20.58
CA TRP A 147 14.95 -17.83 -20.93
C TRP A 147 13.63 -17.38 -20.27
N ILE A 148 12.66 -18.27 -20.05
CA ILE A 148 11.42 -17.92 -19.35
C ILE A 148 11.73 -17.49 -17.91
N MET A 149 12.59 -18.23 -17.20
CA MET A 149 12.96 -17.87 -15.83
C MET A 149 13.67 -16.52 -15.76
N LEU A 150 14.60 -16.28 -16.67
CA LEU A 150 15.33 -15.02 -16.74
C LEU A 150 14.35 -13.87 -16.98
N TRP A 151 13.54 -13.96 -18.03
CA TRP A 151 12.61 -12.91 -18.43
C TRP A 151 11.54 -12.64 -17.37
N ALA A 152 10.98 -13.69 -16.78
CA ALA A 152 10.01 -13.57 -15.70
C ALA A 152 10.59 -12.82 -14.50
N GLY A 153 11.83 -13.16 -14.10
CA GLY A 153 12.53 -12.48 -13.02
C GLY A 153 12.71 -10.99 -13.29
N TYR A 154 13.20 -10.61 -14.47
CA TYR A 154 13.46 -9.22 -14.83
C TYR A 154 12.19 -8.38 -15.08
N LEU A 155 11.14 -8.99 -15.60
CA LEU A 155 9.91 -8.25 -15.91
C LEU A 155 8.97 -8.19 -14.71
N LEU A 156 8.68 -9.31 -14.06
CA LEU A 156 7.61 -9.40 -13.08
C LEU A 156 8.06 -8.93 -11.69
N PHE A 157 9.28 -9.28 -11.28
CA PHE A 157 9.74 -8.94 -9.93
C PHE A 157 9.88 -7.44 -9.71
N PRO A 158 10.63 -6.67 -10.53
CA PRO A 158 10.78 -5.26 -10.28
C PRO A 158 9.54 -4.47 -10.70
N LEU A 159 8.69 -5.00 -11.60
CA LEU A 159 7.35 -4.44 -11.82
C LEU A 159 6.51 -4.49 -10.53
N GLY A 160 6.50 -5.62 -9.81
CA GLY A 160 5.80 -5.76 -8.54
C GLY A 160 6.27 -4.72 -7.52
N LEU A 161 7.58 -4.59 -7.35
CA LEU A 161 8.21 -3.62 -6.45
C LEU A 161 7.92 -2.17 -6.84
N TRP A 162 8.05 -1.86 -8.13
CA TRP A 162 7.75 -0.54 -8.66
C TRP A 162 6.29 -0.16 -8.40
N LEU A 163 5.34 -1.07 -8.61
CA LEU A 163 3.92 -0.82 -8.33
C LEU A 163 3.64 -0.58 -6.84
N ILE A 164 4.27 -1.35 -5.94
CA ILE A 164 4.15 -1.12 -4.49
C ILE A 164 4.71 0.26 -4.11
N SER A 165 5.88 0.63 -4.65
CA SER A 165 6.50 1.93 -4.39
C SER A 165 5.72 3.11 -4.96
N ALA A 166 5.21 2.98 -6.18
CA ALA A 166 4.40 3.98 -6.84
C ALA A 166 3.13 4.28 -6.03
N ARG A 167 2.49 3.25 -5.45
CA ARG A 167 1.34 3.42 -4.57
C ARG A 167 1.68 4.21 -3.30
N SER A 168 2.77 3.87 -2.61
CA SER A 168 3.19 4.58 -1.40
C SER A 168 3.58 6.04 -1.68
N LEU A 169 4.31 6.30 -2.77
CA LEU A 169 4.68 7.65 -3.17
C LEU A 169 3.46 8.47 -3.62
N MET A 170 2.51 7.85 -4.31
CA MET A 170 1.27 8.52 -4.70
C MET A 170 0.42 8.91 -3.48
N LEU A 171 0.35 8.05 -2.46
CA LEU A 171 -0.32 8.38 -1.21
C LEU A 171 0.30 9.63 -0.57
N ALA A 172 1.64 9.70 -0.54
CA ALA A 172 2.34 10.89 -0.06
C ALA A 172 2.02 12.13 -0.90
N ALA A 173 2.07 12.02 -2.23
CA ALA A 173 1.75 13.12 -3.13
C ALA A 173 0.33 13.65 -2.90
N ILE A 174 -0.67 12.77 -2.84
CA ILE A 174 -2.07 13.15 -2.58
C ILE A 174 -2.21 13.82 -1.21
N TYR A 175 -1.56 13.28 -0.18
CA TYR A 175 -1.57 13.86 1.17
C TYR A 175 -1.02 15.29 1.16
N PHE A 176 0.12 15.53 0.51
CA PHE A 176 0.70 16.86 0.43
C PHE A 176 -0.14 17.84 -0.38
N ILE A 177 -0.75 17.38 -1.48
CA ILE A 177 -1.69 18.19 -2.28
C ILE A 177 -2.91 18.58 -1.44
N ASN A 178 -3.52 17.64 -0.73
CA ASN A 178 -4.69 17.91 0.11
C ASN A 178 -4.36 18.83 1.29
N LYS A 179 -3.16 18.68 1.88
CA LYS A 179 -2.70 19.58 2.93
C LYS A 179 -2.49 21.00 2.41
N ALA A 180 -1.91 21.15 1.22
CA ALA A 180 -1.71 22.44 0.57
C ALA A 180 -3.04 23.10 0.19
N SER A 181 -4.01 22.34 -0.33
CA SER A 181 -5.33 22.85 -0.69
C SER A 181 -6.13 23.28 0.55
N ALA A 182 -6.09 22.50 1.63
CA ALA A 182 -6.73 22.86 2.91
C ALA A 182 -6.13 24.15 3.49
N ALA A 183 -4.80 24.30 3.46
CA ALA A 183 -4.13 25.53 3.90
C ALA A 183 -4.55 26.75 3.05
N ARG A 184 -4.74 26.57 1.73
CA ARG A 184 -5.21 27.64 0.84
C ARG A 184 -6.63 28.07 1.18
N ILE A 185 -7.54 27.13 1.42
CA ILE A 185 -8.93 27.41 1.80
C ILE A 185 -8.97 28.14 3.15
N ALA A 186 -8.18 27.69 4.14
CA ALA A 186 -8.09 28.34 5.44
C ALA A 186 -7.62 29.81 5.33
N LEU A 187 -6.59 30.07 4.51
CA LEU A 187 -6.11 31.43 4.24
C LEU A 187 -7.16 32.29 3.53
N GLN A 188 -7.92 31.72 2.58
CA GLN A 188 -9.00 32.43 1.90
C GLN A 188 -10.13 32.79 2.86
N LEU A 189 -10.50 31.89 3.77
CA LEU A 189 -11.50 32.15 4.81
C LEU A 189 -11.02 33.23 5.78
N GLN A 190 -9.75 33.21 6.18
CA GLN A 190 -9.16 34.24 7.03
C GLN A 190 -9.13 35.62 6.35
N ARG A 191 -8.82 35.68 5.04
CA ARG A 191 -8.89 36.94 4.28
C ARG A 191 -10.31 37.45 4.12
N ARG A 192 -11.28 36.56 3.92
CA ARG A 192 -12.70 36.96 3.85
C ARG A 192 -13.19 37.49 5.20
N SER A 193 -12.80 36.86 6.31
CA SER A 193 -13.17 37.33 7.64
C SER A 193 -12.48 38.65 8.01
N SER A 194 -11.22 38.86 7.62
CA SER A 194 -10.53 40.14 7.81
C SER A 194 -11.16 41.26 6.98
N ASN A 195 -11.51 40.99 5.72
CA ASN A 195 -12.14 41.98 4.84
C ASN A 195 -13.56 42.33 5.32
N ALA A 196 -14.32 41.34 5.80
CA ALA A 196 -15.64 41.58 6.39
C ALA A 196 -15.55 42.44 7.66
N ARG A 197 -14.54 42.22 8.51
CA ARG A 197 -14.28 43.07 9.68
C ARG A 197 -13.88 44.48 9.29
N ALA A 198 -12.98 44.65 8.32
CA ALA A 198 -12.56 45.96 7.85
C ALA A 198 -13.74 46.74 7.23
N ALA A 199 -14.57 46.09 6.42
CA ALA A 199 -15.78 46.69 5.87
C ALA A 199 -16.77 47.11 6.97
N ALA A 200 -16.96 46.28 8.00
CA ALA A 200 -17.81 46.63 9.13
C ALA A 200 -17.29 47.86 9.91
N ILE A 201 -15.97 48.00 10.06
CA ILE A 201 -15.35 49.18 10.67
C ILE A 201 -15.59 50.42 9.80
N MET A 202 -15.36 50.34 8.48
CA MET A 202 -15.61 51.47 7.56
C MET A 202 -17.07 51.93 7.57
N VAL A 203 -18.03 50.99 7.61
CA VAL A 203 -19.47 51.32 7.70
C VAL A 203 -19.80 52.01 9.02
N ASN A 204 -19.22 51.55 10.13
CA ASN A 204 -19.42 52.20 11.44
C ASN A 204 -18.80 53.60 11.49
N ASP A 205 -17.62 53.79 10.90
CA ASP A 205 -16.93 55.07 10.85
C ASP A 205 -17.71 56.09 9.99
N GLN A 206 -18.19 55.65 8.83
CA GLN A 206 -19.03 56.49 7.96
C GLN A 206 -20.35 56.87 8.64
N ARG A 207 -20.98 55.94 9.37
CA ARG A 207 -22.16 56.24 10.18
C ARG A 207 -21.85 57.25 11.30
N ALA A 208 -20.66 57.20 11.89
CA ALA A 208 -20.23 58.16 12.90
C ALA A 208 -19.98 59.56 12.29
N THR A 209 -19.37 59.64 11.10
CA THR A 209 -19.17 60.91 10.38
C THR A 209 -20.49 61.53 9.92
N ASP A 210 -21.44 60.72 9.45
CA ASP A 210 -22.76 61.20 9.02
C ASP A 210 -23.54 61.76 10.21
N MET A 211 -23.48 61.11 11.39
CA MET A 211 -24.07 61.63 12.63
C MET A 211 -23.42 62.93 13.12
N ALA A 212 -22.16 63.19 12.78
CA ALA A 212 -21.47 64.42 13.13
C ALA A 212 -21.87 65.61 12.24
N HIS A 213 -22.28 65.37 10.99
CA HIS A 213 -22.72 66.41 10.06
C HIS A 213 -24.18 66.83 10.22
N ASP A 214 -25.01 66.05 10.94
CA ASP A 214 -26.42 66.37 11.17
C ASP A 214 -26.76 66.40 12.69
N PRO A 215 -26.57 67.55 13.36
CA PRO A 215 -26.81 67.67 14.80
C PRO A 215 -28.30 67.48 15.19
N ALA A 216 -29.23 67.65 14.25
CA ALA A 216 -30.65 67.38 14.48
C ALA A 216 -30.94 65.87 14.57
N ALA A 217 -30.22 65.05 13.79
CA ALA A 217 -30.33 63.59 13.83
C ALA A 217 -29.77 62.99 15.14
N MET A 218 -28.78 63.64 15.77
CA MET A 218 -28.25 63.22 17.08
C MET A 218 -29.28 63.32 18.22
N LEU A 219 -30.15 64.33 18.21
CA LEU A 219 -31.19 64.51 19.23
C LEU A 219 -32.32 63.47 19.09
N SER A 220 -32.69 63.13 17.85
CA SER A 220 -33.66 62.06 17.54
C SER A 220 -33.15 60.67 17.97
N THR A 221 -31.89 60.35 17.68
CA THR A 221 -31.30 59.05 18.06
C THR A 221 -31.08 58.90 19.56
N ARG A 222 -30.79 60.00 20.29
CA ARG A 222 -30.72 59.95 21.77
C ARG A 222 -32.09 59.64 22.40
N ALA A 223 -33.17 60.18 21.85
CA ALA A 223 -34.53 59.90 22.34
C ALA A 223 -34.96 58.44 22.08
N SER A 224 -34.60 57.85 20.93
CA SER A 224 -34.86 56.42 20.65
C SER A 224 -33.93 55.44 21.39
N ARG A 225 -32.70 55.87 21.74
CA ARG A 225 -31.78 55.00 22.50
C ARG A 225 -32.20 54.88 23.97
N ALA A 226 -32.77 55.95 24.53
CA ALA A 226 -33.32 55.95 25.89
C ALA A 226 -34.56 55.04 26.04
N THR A 227 -35.32 54.77 24.96
CA THR A 227 -36.43 53.82 24.99
C THR A 227 -35.99 52.37 24.74
N MET A 228 -34.94 52.14 23.94
CA MET A 228 -34.42 50.77 23.72
C MET A 228 -33.61 50.22 24.91
N GLU A 229 -32.92 51.05 25.69
CA GLU A 229 -32.15 50.55 26.86
C GLU A 229 -33.02 50.00 28.00
N ALA A 230 -34.34 50.24 27.96
CA ALA A 230 -35.28 49.63 28.90
C ALA A 230 -35.66 48.17 28.56
N ASP A 231 -35.49 47.72 27.31
CA ASP A 231 -35.94 46.39 26.83
C ASP A 231 -34.80 45.39 26.52
N VAL A 232 -33.53 45.79 26.71
CA VAL A 232 -32.38 44.94 26.39
C VAL A 232 -32.04 43.81 27.39
N PRO A 233 -32.53 43.73 28.65
CA PRO A 233 -32.14 42.61 29.51
C PRO A 233 -32.78 41.26 29.14
N GLU A 234 -33.76 41.21 28.22
CA GLU A 234 -34.44 39.95 27.88
C GLU A 234 -33.90 39.25 26.62
N LEU A 235 -33.35 39.99 25.64
CA LEU A 235 -32.84 39.39 24.39
C LEU A 235 -31.43 38.78 24.50
N GLN A 236 -30.63 39.17 25.48
CA GLN A 236 -29.32 38.54 25.74
C GLN A 236 -29.42 37.14 26.36
N ARG A 237 -30.62 36.72 26.81
CA ARG A 237 -30.86 35.32 27.24
C ARG A 237 -31.17 34.36 26.09
N LEU A 238 -31.58 34.84 24.91
CA LEU A 238 -31.98 33.99 23.78
C LEU A 238 -30.88 33.70 22.75
N VAL A 239 -29.71 34.36 22.83
CA VAL A 239 -28.59 34.16 21.89
C VAL A 239 -27.34 33.69 22.62
N ARG A 240 -27.50 32.71 23.50
CA ARG A 240 -26.40 31.82 23.87
C ARG A 240 -26.57 30.54 23.05
N PRO A 241 -25.69 30.24 22.08
CA PRO A 241 -25.66 28.92 21.50
C PRO A 241 -25.19 27.97 22.60
N ASP A 242 -26.09 27.14 23.10
CA ASP A 242 -25.75 25.98 23.91
C ASP A 242 -24.82 25.09 23.07
N CYS A 243 -23.51 25.22 23.30
CA CYS A 243 -22.62 24.10 23.07
C CYS A 243 -22.94 23.09 24.18
N PRO A 244 -23.41 21.87 23.86
CA PRO A 244 -23.57 20.86 24.89
C PRO A 244 -22.18 20.51 25.43
N ASP A 245 -21.97 20.86 26.71
CA ASP A 245 -20.91 20.35 27.55
C ASP A 245 -20.97 18.82 27.53
N THR A 246 -20.06 18.21 26.79
CA THR A 246 -19.78 16.78 26.89
C THR A 246 -18.79 16.58 28.03
N ALA A 247 -19.31 16.65 29.26
CA ALA A 247 -18.62 16.15 30.45
C ALA A 247 -19.65 15.63 31.46
N ALA A 248 -20.13 14.40 31.25
CA ALA A 248 -20.32 13.37 32.29
C ALA A 248 -21.20 12.22 31.77
N GLY A 249 -20.73 10.97 31.93
CA GLY A 249 -21.64 9.83 32.10
C GLY A 249 -21.99 9.01 30.86
N CYS A 250 -21.01 8.36 30.25
CA CYS A 250 -21.24 7.04 29.66
C CYS A 250 -20.04 6.15 29.98
N GLY A 251 -20.16 5.39 31.08
CA GLY A 251 -19.36 4.20 31.26
C GLY A 251 -19.67 3.22 30.14
N SER A 252 -18.62 2.68 29.52
CA SER A 252 -18.67 1.33 28.98
C SER A 252 -17.37 0.63 29.33
N PRO A 253 -17.45 -0.60 29.83
CA PRO A 253 -16.30 -1.40 30.23
C PRO A 253 -15.65 -2.02 29.00
N LEU A 254 -14.41 -2.50 29.20
CA LEU A 254 -13.52 -3.24 28.29
C LEU A 254 -12.52 -2.36 27.54
N GLY A 255 -11.36 -2.25 28.18
CA GLY A 255 -10.17 -1.64 27.62
C GLY A 255 -9.50 -2.51 26.57
N HIS A 256 -8.88 -1.83 25.61
CA HIS A 256 -7.53 -2.13 25.19
C HIS A 256 -6.82 -0.80 24.99
N THR A 257 -5.89 -0.55 25.90
CA THR A 257 -4.95 0.57 25.93
C THR A 257 -4.10 0.59 24.67
N PHE A 258 -4.27 1.62 23.84
CA PHE A 258 -3.24 2.08 22.91
C PHE A 258 -2.63 3.37 23.46
N PRO A 259 -1.30 3.49 23.53
CA PRO A 259 -0.64 4.66 24.09
C PRO A 259 -0.82 5.85 23.14
N ARG A 260 -1.33 6.94 23.70
CA ARG A 260 -1.35 8.27 23.11
C ARG A 260 0.12 8.72 23.01
N PRO A 261 0.71 8.97 21.81
CA PRO A 261 2.05 9.50 21.76
C PRO A 261 2.00 10.96 22.21
N SER A 262 2.66 11.24 23.33
CA SER A 262 3.05 12.57 23.75
C SER A 262 3.75 13.26 22.58
N MET A 263 3.16 14.33 22.08
CA MET A 263 3.93 15.32 21.32
C MET A 263 5.01 15.80 22.28
N LEU A 264 6.25 15.50 21.92
CA LEU A 264 7.43 16.09 22.55
C LEU A 264 7.24 17.60 22.62
N ASP A 265 7.35 18.06 23.85
CA ASP A 265 7.55 19.44 24.26
C ASP A 265 8.67 20.06 23.43
N GLU A 266 8.31 21.08 22.64
CA GLU A 266 9.26 22.07 22.18
C GLU A 266 9.28 23.15 23.27
N PRO A 267 10.43 23.45 23.89
CA PRO A 267 10.48 24.36 25.02
C PRO A 267 10.17 25.78 24.56
N CYS A 268 8.99 26.27 24.92
CA CYS A 268 8.67 27.69 24.99
C CYS A 268 9.55 28.32 26.08
N ALA A 269 10.77 28.72 25.71
CA ALA A 269 11.56 29.65 26.51
C ALA A 269 10.96 31.05 26.36
N ALA A 270 10.20 31.44 27.38
CA ALA A 270 9.93 32.84 27.66
C ALA A 270 11.13 33.46 28.38
N SER A 271 11.68 34.56 27.89
CA SER A 271 11.74 35.82 28.65
C SER A 271 12.45 36.94 27.86
N GLU A 272 11.81 38.11 27.97
CA GLU A 272 12.38 39.45 28.02
C GLU A 272 13.02 40.07 26.76
N GLY A 273 12.32 41.07 26.24
CA GLY A 273 12.80 41.97 25.21
C GLY A 273 11.64 42.56 24.43
N GLU A 274 10.88 43.45 25.06
CA GLU A 274 9.77 44.22 24.49
C GLU A 274 10.29 45.18 23.40
N ARG A 275 10.66 44.62 22.24
CA ARG A 275 10.79 45.36 20.98
C ARG A 275 9.54 45.07 20.17
N SER A 276 8.68 46.08 20.10
CA SER A 276 7.59 46.15 19.14
C SER A 276 8.06 45.61 17.78
N PRO A 277 7.53 44.46 17.32
CA PRO A 277 8.01 43.83 16.11
C PRO A 277 7.64 44.72 14.93
N LYS A 278 8.66 45.35 14.33
CA LYS A 278 8.55 46.05 13.04
C LYS A 278 7.74 45.15 12.09
N PRO A 279 6.66 45.65 11.45
CA PRO A 279 5.84 44.85 10.55
C PRO A 279 6.76 44.27 9.47
N ARG A 280 7.02 42.97 9.58
CA ARG A 280 7.93 42.25 8.71
C ARG A 280 7.23 42.17 7.36
N VAL A 281 7.72 43.00 6.43
CA VAL A 281 7.27 43.19 5.05
C VAL A 281 6.55 41.94 4.51
N GLU A 282 5.24 42.06 4.36
CA GLU A 282 4.28 41.04 3.90
C GLU A 282 4.50 40.60 2.42
N GLY A 283 5.60 41.04 1.80
CA GLY A 283 5.85 40.98 0.35
C GLY A 283 6.19 39.60 -0.22
N ASP A 284 6.74 38.67 0.58
CA ASP A 284 7.25 37.39 0.06
C ASP A 284 6.26 36.21 0.17
N ARG A 285 5.18 36.36 0.95
CA ARG A 285 4.13 35.34 1.08
C ARG A 285 3.37 34.98 -0.22
N PRO A 286 3.08 35.91 -1.16
CA PRO A 286 2.37 35.53 -2.38
C PRO A 286 3.19 34.61 -3.30
N ALA A 287 4.53 34.78 -3.35
CA ALA A 287 5.41 33.99 -4.21
C ALA A 287 5.53 32.52 -3.78
N LEU A 288 5.50 32.24 -2.48
CA LEU A 288 5.54 30.86 -1.97
C LEU A 288 4.25 30.10 -2.30
N SER A 289 3.10 30.79 -2.20
CA SER A 289 1.80 30.18 -2.46
C SER A 289 1.61 29.77 -3.92
N THR A 290 2.12 30.56 -4.86
CA THR A 290 2.06 30.28 -6.30
C THR A 290 2.94 29.10 -6.68
N ARG A 291 4.16 29.00 -6.14
CA ARG A 291 5.05 27.85 -6.37
C ARG A 291 4.45 26.53 -5.86
N LEU A 292 3.83 26.55 -4.69
CA LEU A 292 3.17 25.36 -4.13
C LEU A 292 1.98 24.91 -5.00
N VAL A 293 1.20 25.85 -5.53
CA VAL A 293 0.07 25.53 -6.42
C VAL A 293 0.56 24.91 -7.73
N ALA A 294 1.53 25.53 -8.40
CA ALA A 294 2.10 24.99 -9.65
C ALA A 294 2.71 23.59 -9.46
N CYS A 295 3.38 23.37 -8.32
CA CYS A 295 3.91 22.06 -7.96
C CYS A 295 2.79 21.03 -7.76
N SER A 296 1.71 21.40 -7.06
CA SER A 296 0.56 20.52 -6.81
C SER A 296 -0.19 20.11 -8.08
N GLU A 297 -0.30 21.02 -9.06
CA GLU A 297 -0.91 20.72 -10.37
C GLU A 297 -0.06 19.71 -11.14
N ARG A 298 1.26 19.92 -11.18
CA ARG A 298 2.17 18.97 -11.84
C ARG A 298 2.09 17.57 -11.24
N TYR A 299 2.05 17.45 -9.92
CA TYR A 299 1.89 16.15 -9.25
C TYR A 299 0.52 15.51 -9.51
N ARG A 300 -0.54 16.31 -9.66
CA ARG A 300 -1.86 15.81 -10.01
C ARG A 300 -1.86 15.21 -11.42
N ASP A 301 -1.17 15.83 -12.37
CA ASP A 301 -1.05 15.31 -13.74
C ASP A 301 -0.24 14.00 -13.76
N LEU A 302 0.86 13.93 -13.03
CA LEU A 302 1.65 12.70 -12.85
C LEU A 302 0.83 11.57 -12.17
N ALA A 303 -0.10 11.92 -11.29
CA ALA A 303 -0.98 10.97 -10.61
C ALA A 303 -2.11 10.42 -11.50
N THR A 304 -2.27 10.88 -12.74
CA THR A 304 -3.27 10.35 -13.66
C THR A 304 -3.00 8.89 -14.00
N VAL A 305 -4.06 8.10 -14.20
CA VAL A 305 -3.95 6.68 -14.59
C VAL A 305 -3.16 6.54 -15.90
N ARG A 306 -3.39 7.44 -16.87
CA ARG A 306 -2.70 7.43 -18.17
C ARG A 306 -1.19 7.57 -18.02
N ASN A 307 -0.72 8.55 -17.25
CA ASN A 307 0.72 8.77 -17.09
C ASN A 307 1.39 7.60 -16.36
N ARG A 308 0.70 7.01 -15.37
CA ARG A 308 1.21 5.81 -14.69
C ARG A 308 1.28 4.60 -15.61
N MET A 309 0.26 4.38 -16.44
CA MET A 309 0.28 3.33 -17.45
C MET A 309 1.44 3.55 -18.44
N MET A 310 1.67 4.79 -18.88
CA MET A 310 2.82 5.13 -19.73
C MET A 310 4.16 4.86 -19.03
N CYS A 311 4.29 5.14 -17.72
CA CYS A 311 5.49 4.78 -16.96
C CYS A 311 5.70 3.26 -16.87
N VAL A 312 4.63 2.48 -16.64
CA VAL A 312 4.70 1.01 -16.64
C VAL A 312 5.14 0.49 -18.00
N VAL A 313 4.49 0.96 -19.07
CA VAL A 313 4.80 0.55 -20.45
C VAL A 313 6.24 0.94 -20.81
N GLY A 314 6.66 2.16 -20.49
CA GLY A 314 8.03 2.62 -20.71
C GLY A 314 9.06 1.80 -19.93
N TYR A 315 8.78 1.48 -18.66
CA TYR A 315 9.62 0.58 -17.86
C TYR A 315 9.74 -0.80 -18.50
N LEU A 316 8.62 -1.42 -18.87
CA LEU A 316 8.61 -2.74 -19.51
C LEU A 316 9.36 -2.73 -20.85
N PHE A 317 9.23 -1.66 -21.63
CA PHE A 317 9.96 -1.49 -22.88
C PHE A 317 11.48 -1.40 -22.66
N VAL A 318 11.94 -0.60 -21.68
CA VAL A 318 13.37 -0.51 -21.34
C VAL A 318 13.90 -1.85 -20.85
N MET A 319 13.16 -2.56 -19.99
CA MET A 319 13.56 -3.89 -19.52
C MET A 319 13.59 -4.91 -20.65
N PHE A 320 12.67 -4.83 -21.61
CA PHE A 320 12.66 -5.69 -22.78
C PHE A 320 13.90 -5.47 -23.67
N ILE A 321 14.27 -4.21 -23.92
CA ILE A 321 15.51 -3.89 -24.64
C ILE A 321 16.72 -4.43 -23.88
N PHE A 322 16.78 -4.20 -22.57
CA PHE A 322 17.87 -4.67 -21.74
C PHE A 322 18.02 -6.20 -21.77
N LEU A 323 16.91 -6.93 -21.65
CA LEU A 323 16.85 -8.38 -21.79
C LEU A 323 17.27 -8.86 -23.19
N GLY A 324 16.85 -8.14 -24.23
CA GLY A 324 17.27 -8.40 -25.60
C GLY A 324 18.78 -8.28 -25.78
N VAL A 325 19.39 -7.24 -25.20
CA VAL A 325 20.85 -7.04 -25.21
C VAL A 325 21.56 -8.16 -24.45
N ILE A 326 21.09 -8.51 -23.23
CA ILE A 326 21.66 -9.63 -22.47
C ILE A 326 21.59 -10.91 -23.29
N GLN A 327 20.44 -11.22 -23.90
CA GLN A 327 20.32 -12.44 -24.71
C GLN A 327 21.17 -12.42 -25.97
N LEU A 328 21.32 -11.28 -26.65
CA LEU A 328 22.22 -11.18 -27.79
C LEU A 328 23.68 -11.44 -27.38
N ILE A 329 24.11 -10.90 -26.24
CA ILE A 329 25.46 -11.12 -25.69
C ILE A 329 25.64 -12.58 -25.27
N THR A 330 24.66 -13.17 -24.56
CA THR A 330 24.70 -14.57 -24.16
C THR A 330 24.76 -15.47 -25.38
N ILE A 331 23.90 -15.26 -26.39
CA ILE A 331 23.93 -16.05 -27.64
C ILE A 331 25.28 -15.91 -28.34
N ALA A 332 25.82 -14.68 -28.48
CA ALA A 332 27.10 -14.44 -29.11
C ALA A 332 28.28 -15.12 -28.40
N ASN A 333 28.24 -15.21 -27.07
CA ASN A 333 29.31 -15.78 -26.25
C ASN A 333 29.15 -17.29 -25.98
N ALA A 334 27.96 -17.88 -26.19
CA ALA A 334 27.60 -19.20 -25.68
C ALA A 334 27.38 -20.30 -26.73
N PHE A 335 27.56 -20.02 -28.04
CA PHE A 335 27.31 -21.01 -29.10
C PHE A 335 28.07 -22.34 -28.92
N ASP A 336 29.23 -22.35 -28.26
CA ASP A 336 30.04 -23.56 -28.10
C ASP A 336 29.82 -24.34 -26.80
N LYS A 337 29.19 -23.77 -25.76
CA LYS A 337 29.05 -24.40 -24.43
C LYS A 337 27.63 -24.76 -24.01
N TYR A 338 26.62 -24.13 -24.60
CA TYR A 338 25.22 -24.31 -24.17
C TYR A 338 24.40 -25.27 -25.05
N ASN A 339 24.88 -25.64 -26.24
CA ASN A 339 24.16 -26.54 -27.15
C ASN A 339 24.21 -28.02 -26.75
N GLY A 340 25.08 -28.42 -25.81
CA GLY A 340 25.36 -29.84 -25.55
C GLY A 340 24.84 -30.41 -24.22
N SER A 341 24.38 -29.58 -23.29
CA SER A 341 24.02 -30.04 -21.94
C SER A 341 22.67 -29.48 -21.53
N ASN A 342 21.66 -30.35 -21.50
CA ASN A 342 20.34 -30.13 -20.86
C ASN A 342 20.45 -29.86 -19.34
N SER A 343 21.61 -29.44 -18.84
CA SER A 343 21.82 -29.16 -17.43
C SER A 343 21.15 -27.85 -17.04
N ASN A 344 20.46 -27.91 -15.92
CA ASN A 344 19.67 -26.85 -15.30
C ASN A 344 20.49 -25.62 -14.80
N ASP A 345 21.68 -25.38 -15.36
CA ASP A 345 22.69 -24.44 -14.86
C ASP A 345 22.38 -22.96 -15.15
N CYS A 346 21.23 -22.69 -15.75
CA CYS A 346 20.67 -21.33 -15.83
C CYS A 346 20.38 -20.68 -14.47
N ALA A 347 20.58 -21.42 -13.37
CA ALA A 347 20.54 -20.90 -12.03
C ALA A 347 21.74 -19.98 -11.67
N ALA A 348 22.90 -20.16 -12.32
CA ALA A 348 24.18 -19.61 -11.85
C ALA A 348 24.93 -18.72 -12.87
N GLY A 349 24.30 -18.41 -14.01
CA GLY A 349 24.91 -17.57 -15.04
C GLY A 349 25.09 -16.11 -14.64
N TRP A 350 26.06 -15.44 -15.27
CA TRP A 350 26.35 -14.00 -15.05
C TRP A 350 25.16 -13.10 -15.43
N GLU A 351 24.25 -13.62 -16.26
CA GLU A 351 23.02 -12.97 -16.71
C GLU A 351 22.10 -12.60 -15.54
N ARG A 352 22.30 -13.17 -14.34
CA ARG A 352 21.53 -12.86 -13.13
C ARG A 352 22.10 -11.72 -12.30
N TYR A 353 23.38 -11.35 -12.48
CA TYR A 353 23.96 -10.27 -11.67
C TYR A 353 23.21 -8.94 -11.79
N PRO A 354 22.77 -8.49 -12.98
CA PRO A 354 21.98 -7.27 -13.08
C PRO A 354 20.62 -7.40 -12.37
N LEU A 355 19.98 -8.57 -12.40
CA LEU A 355 18.76 -8.83 -11.64
C LEU A 355 19.02 -8.65 -10.15
N TYR A 356 20.08 -9.25 -9.60
CA TYR A 356 20.44 -9.05 -8.19
C TYR A 356 20.74 -7.58 -7.88
N GLY A 357 21.37 -6.84 -8.79
CA GLY A 357 21.57 -5.40 -8.66
C GLY A 357 20.25 -4.62 -8.57
N ILE A 358 19.28 -4.92 -9.43
CA ILE A 358 17.93 -4.31 -9.39
C ILE A 358 17.21 -4.70 -8.09
N MET A 359 17.33 -5.96 -7.67
CA MET A 359 16.75 -6.44 -6.42
C MET A 359 17.36 -5.70 -5.22
N LEU A 360 18.69 -5.53 -5.16
CA LEU A 360 19.41 -4.80 -4.11
C LEU A 360 19.16 -3.28 -4.14
N PHE A 361 18.90 -2.68 -5.30
CA PHE A 361 18.52 -1.27 -5.39
C PHE A 361 17.24 -0.98 -4.58
N THR A 362 16.35 -1.95 -4.47
CA THR A 362 15.06 -1.79 -3.78
C THR A 362 15.21 -1.58 -2.26
N PRO A 363 15.88 -2.45 -1.48
CA PRO A 363 16.08 -2.25 -0.04
C PRO A 363 16.98 -1.07 0.27
N PHE A 364 18.00 -0.83 -0.55
CA PHE A 364 19.05 0.14 -0.21
C PHE A 364 18.75 1.56 -0.69
N VAL A 365 17.90 1.72 -1.72
CA VAL A 365 17.60 3.04 -2.28
C VAL A 365 16.09 3.32 -2.25
N LEU A 366 15.29 2.43 -2.83
CA LEU A 366 13.85 2.69 -3.02
C LEU A 366 13.09 2.71 -1.69
N LEU A 367 13.32 1.73 -0.82
CA LEU A 367 12.66 1.65 0.49
C LEU A 367 13.00 2.85 1.39
N PRO A 368 14.29 3.22 1.61
CA PRO A 368 14.64 4.40 2.38
C PRO A 368 14.03 5.69 1.79
N ALA A 369 14.02 5.82 0.46
CA ALA A 369 13.38 6.96 -0.20
C ALA A 369 11.88 7.00 0.10
N VAL A 370 11.18 5.88 -0.04
CA VAL A 370 9.73 5.78 0.24
C VAL A 370 9.44 6.10 1.70
N LEU A 371 10.19 5.53 2.65
CA LEU A 371 10.04 5.82 4.08
C LEU A 371 10.30 7.30 4.39
N TYR A 372 11.34 7.88 3.78
CA TYR A 372 11.67 9.30 3.96
C TYR A 372 10.55 10.22 3.45
N PHE A 373 10.05 10.00 2.22
CA PHE A 373 9.00 10.81 1.63
C PHE A 373 7.64 10.63 2.32
N THR A 374 7.39 9.47 2.90
CA THR A 374 6.12 9.15 3.56
C THR A 374 6.11 9.37 5.07
N ARG A 375 7.25 9.69 5.73
CA ARG A 375 7.30 9.81 7.22
C ARG A 375 6.28 10.77 7.84
N LYS A 376 5.82 11.78 7.09
CA LYS A 376 4.87 12.81 7.57
C LYS A 376 3.43 12.55 7.14
N THR A 377 3.15 11.48 6.41
CA THR A 377 1.80 11.20 5.90
C THR A 377 0.97 10.56 7.00
N ARG A 378 -0.06 11.25 7.47
CA ARG A 378 -1.07 10.64 8.34
C ARG A 378 -2.09 9.94 7.46
N ASP A 379 -2.21 8.63 7.64
CA ASP A 379 -3.12 7.81 6.86
C ASP A 379 -4.21 7.19 7.73
N ASN A 380 -5.45 7.56 7.45
CA ASN A 380 -6.63 7.05 8.16
C ASN A 380 -7.07 5.67 7.64
N PHE A 381 -6.61 5.26 6.45
CA PHE A 381 -7.04 4.02 5.78
C PHE A 381 -6.01 2.89 5.87
N GLY A 382 -4.82 3.16 6.43
CA GLY A 382 -3.76 2.17 6.64
C GLY A 382 -3.01 1.74 5.36
N ILE A 383 -3.26 2.39 4.22
CA ILE A 383 -2.55 2.22 2.94
C ILE A 383 -1.03 2.40 3.11
N TRP A 384 -0.59 3.36 3.93
CA TRP A 384 0.83 3.58 4.22
C TRP A 384 1.46 2.36 4.90
N TRP A 385 0.82 1.87 5.96
CA TRP A 385 1.27 0.69 6.69
C TRP A 385 1.29 -0.56 5.81
N GLU A 386 0.30 -0.72 4.93
CA GLU A 386 0.28 -1.82 3.98
C GLU A 386 1.42 -1.77 2.97
N GLY A 387 1.72 -0.58 2.43
CA GLY A 387 2.84 -0.38 1.51
C GLY A 387 4.18 -0.69 2.18
N VAL A 388 4.40 -0.14 3.39
CA VAL A 388 5.62 -0.40 4.17
C VAL A 388 5.74 -1.87 4.55
N ALA A 389 4.66 -2.49 5.05
CA ALA A 389 4.66 -3.91 5.40
C ALA A 389 4.94 -4.79 4.18
N SER A 390 4.36 -4.49 3.02
CA SER A 390 4.59 -5.24 1.78
C SER A 390 6.03 -5.12 1.29
N MET A 391 6.64 -3.94 1.41
CA MET A 391 8.06 -3.75 1.11
C MET A 391 8.94 -4.51 2.10
N LEU A 392 8.71 -4.38 3.41
CA LEU A 392 9.50 -5.09 4.42
C LEU A 392 9.42 -6.61 4.27
N VAL A 393 8.22 -7.16 4.03
CA VAL A 393 8.04 -8.60 3.74
C VAL A 393 8.86 -8.99 2.51
N THR A 394 8.85 -8.16 1.47
CA THR A 394 9.63 -8.40 0.25
C THR A 394 11.13 -8.38 0.53
N GLU A 395 11.62 -7.40 1.27
CA GLU A 395 13.04 -7.28 1.57
C GLU A 395 13.55 -8.41 2.47
N VAL A 396 12.83 -8.73 3.54
CA VAL A 396 13.19 -9.84 4.43
C VAL A 396 13.23 -11.15 3.64
N SER A 397 12.22 -11.38 2.79
CA SER A 397 12.16 -12.59 1.97
C SER A 397 13.27 -12.64 0.93
N PHE A 398 13.67 -11.50 0.36
CA PHE A 398 14.81 -11.43 -0.55
C PHE A 398 16.13 -11.72 0.16
N ILE A 399 16.36 -11.15 1.36
CA ILE A 399 17.56 -11.43 2.15
C ILE A 399 17.63 -12.92 2.50
N VAL A 400 16.51 -13.51 2.91
CA VAL A 400 16.42 -14.95 3.17
C VAL A 400 16.69 -15.74 1.89
N TYR A 401 16.03 -15.42 0.78
CA TYR A 401 16.25 -16.08 -0.51
C TYR A 401 17.72 -16.02 -0.94
N PHE A 402 18.33 -14.83 -0.86
CA PHE A 402 19.74 -14.61 -1.19
C PHE A 402 20.65 -15.42 -0.27
N ALA A 403 20.40 -15.40 1.04
CA ALA A 403 21.14 -16.22 1.99
C ALA A 403 21.00 -17.71 1.68
N LEU A 404 19.81 -18.22 1.35
CA LEU A 404 19.61 -19.62 1.00
C LEU A 404 20.36 -20.01 -0.28
N VAL A 405 20.31 -19.17 -1.32
CA VAL A 405 20.96 -19.42 -2.61
C VAL A 405 22.49 -19.37 -2.51
N PHE A 406 23.05 -18.43 -1.75
CA PHE A 406 24.49 -18.23 -1.63
C PHE A 406 25.12 -18.90 -0.40
N SER A 407 24.32 -19.46 0.51
CA SER A 407 24.86 -20.19 1.66
C SER A 407 25.59 -21.45 1.23
N ALA A 408 26.70 -21.74 1.91
CA ALA A 408 27.43 -23.01 1.76
C ALA A 408 26.61 -24.24 2.21
N LEU A 409 25.40 -24.03 2.76
CA LEU A 409 24.57 -25.06 3.38
C LEU A 409 23.94 -26.05 2.39
N LYS A 410 24.24 -25.96 1.09
CA LYS A 410 23.69 -26.82 0.01
C LYS A 410 22.18 -27.03 0.16
N ILE A 411 21.47 -25.95 0.51
CA ILE A 411 20.03 -26.01 0.73
C ILE A 411 19.38 -26.29 -0.63
N PRO A 412 18.44 -27.23 -0.70
CA PRO A 412 17.87 -27.59 -1.97
C PRO A 412 17.04 -26.44 -2.55
N GLY A 413 17.14 -26.24 -3.87
CA GLY A 413 16.58 -25.06 -4.57
C GLY A 413 15.08 -24.82 -4.33
N HIS A 414 14.32 -25.88 -4.06
CA HIS A 414 12.90 -25.79 -3.73
C HIS A 414 12.64 -24.96 -2.47
N ALA A 415 13.52 -25.00 -1.46
CA ALA A 415 13.35 -24.20 -0.24
C ALA A 415 13.42 -22.69 -0.55
N ALA A 416 14.31 -22.29 -1.46
CA ALA A 416 14.41 -20.89 -1.90
C ALA A 416 13.17 -20.47 -2.70
N ALA A 417 12.64 -21.35 -3.55
CA ALA A 417 11.38 -21.10 -4.27
C ALA A 417 10.20 -20.89 -3.30
N LEU A 418 10.10 -21.70 -2.23
CA LEU A 418 9.06 -21.57 -1.22
C LEU A 418 9.09 -20.21 -0.50
N VAL A 419 10.28 -19.65 -0.25
CA VAL A 419 10.41 -18.31 0.36
C VAL A 419 9.78 -17.24 -0.53
N ILE A 420 10.03 -17.28 -1.83
CA ILE A 420 9.43 -16.33 -2.79
C ILE A 420 7.92 -16.52 -2.91
N VAL A 421 7.43 -17.76 -2.93
CA VAL A 421 5.99 -18.05 -2.96
C VAL A 421 5.32 -17.54 -1.68
N LEU A 422 5.90 -17.81 -0.51
CA LEU A 422 5.39 -17.34 0.78
C LEU A 422 5.36 -15.82 0.85
N GLN A 423 6.44 -15.15 0.42
CA GLN A 423 6.50 -13.70 0.31
C GLN A 423 5.33 -13.14 -0.50
N LEU A 424 5.11 -13.67 -1.70
CA LEU A 424 4.09 -13.17 -2.61
C LEU A 424 2.67 -13.42 -2.07
N VAL A 425 2.44 -14.57 -1.43
CA VAL A 425 1.19 -14.84 -0.70
C VAL A 425 0.99 -13.80 0.40
N LEU A 426 2.00 -13.55 1.25
CA LEU A 426 1.92 -12.55 2.33
C LEU A 426 1.63 -11.14 1.79
N VAL A 427 2.29 -10.74 0.70
CA VAL A 427 2.01 -9.45 0.05
C VAL A 427 0.56 -9.39 -0.46
N GLN A 428 0.02 -10.46 -1.03
CA GLN A 428 -1.40 -10.50 -1.43
C GLN A 428 -2.35 -10.45 -0.23
N MET A 429 -2.01 -11.14 0.87
CA MET A 429 -2.77 -11.08 2.13
C MET A 429 -2.90 -9.63 2.61
N ILE A 430 -1.79 -8.89 2.61
CA ILE A 430 -1.72 -7.50 3.08
C ILE A 430 -2.45 -6.56 2.12
N THR A 431 -2.26 -6.71 0.80
CA THR A 431 -2.69 -5.70 -0.18
C THR A 431 -4.10 -5.89 -0.72
N VAL A 432 -4.61 -7.13 -0.74
CA VAL A 432 -5.91 -7.49 -1.36
C VAL A 432 -6.91 -7.95 -0.32
N TRP A 433 -6.51 -8.89 0.54
CA TRP A 433 -7.43 -9.57 1.45
C TRP A 433 -7.72 -8.79 2.72
N TRP A 434 -6.68 -8.29 3.38
CA TRP A 434 -6.82 -7.46 4.58
C TRP A 434 -7.82 -6.29 4.42
N PRO A 435 -7.77 -5.51 3.32
CA PRO A 435 -8.71 -4.42 3.08
C PRO A 435 -10.15 -4.89 2.89
N ALA A 436 -10.33 -5.99 2.13
CA ALA A 436 -11.62 -6.58 1.89
C ALA A 436 -12.25 -7.09 3.20
N VAL A 437 -11.45 -7.74 4.05
CA VAL A 437 -11.88 -8.21 5.38
C VAL A 437 -12.22 -7.04 6.30
N ASN A 438 -11.40 -5.98 6.33
CA ASN A 438 -11.64 -4.79 7.15
C ASN A 438 -12.96 -4.10 6.77
N GLU A 439 -13.20 -3.89 5.47
CA GLU A 439 -14.45 -3.33 4.98
C GLU A 439 -15.65 -4.21 5.31
N TRP A 440 -15.49 -5.52 5.17
CA TRP A 440 -16.52 -6.49 5.48
C TRP A 440 -16.90 -6.46 6.98
N GLN A 441 -15.91 -6.38 7.88
CA GLN A 441 -16.14 -6.25 9.32
C GLN A 441 -16.89 -4.96 9.68
N LYS A 442 -16.63 -3.85 8.95
CA LYS A 442 -17.33 -2.57 9.17
C LYS A 442 -18.81 -2.62 8.81
N ARG A 443 -19.20 -3.42 7.82
CA ARG A 443 -20.61 -3.58 7.39
C ARG A 443 -21.43 -4.50 8.30
N GLY A 444 -20.76 -5.37 9.07
CA GLY A 444 -21.40 -6.33 9.97
C GLY A 444 -21.77 -5.76 11.35
N ARG A 445 -21.08 -4.70 11.76
CA ARG A 445 -21.42 -3.88 12.93
C ARG A 445 -22.51 -2.90 12.54
#